data_AF-A0A349DSF0-F1
#
_entry.id   AF-A0A349DSF0-F1
#
_cell.length_a   1.000
_cell.length_b   1.000
_cell.length_c   1.000
_cell.angle_alpha   90.00
_cell.angle_beta   90.00
_cell.angle_gamma   90.00
#
_symmetry.space_group_name_H-M   'P 1'
#
loop_
_entity.id
_entity.type
_entity.pdbx_description
1 polymer ?
#
loop_
_entity_poly.entity_id
_entity_poly.type
_entity_poly.pdbx_seq_one_letter_code
_entity_poly.pdbx_strand_id
1 'polypeptide(L)'
;MQTLPHNTARFFHLWLYKLHFRFKMKGYLTFFLLLVFVQLSPAQNHQKIKHFFGKSYPGVVQYLEQHKPTLKKHLPTHPPEAAFILAMGFPELLRYNTLQNRLETAFLEALYVKKGPTYANFSVGRFQMKPSFAESLEQYCQKYLKFTGVKIYRYEVVGINNIRKARVKRLNNLGWQLKYLHSLYLALNHRFAHKKFTSRAQKLRFFAAAYNFGFLNTATKIQQWSQNKAFPYGKNYIGKQQNYTDIALDFYLNEALKFFK
;
A
#
# COMPACT_ATOMS: atom_id res chain seq x y z
N MET A 1 59.20 61.39 -18.99
CA MET A 1 59.18 60.22 -19.89
C MET A 1 59.56 59.00 -19.07
N GLN A 2 58.59 58.17 -18.66
CA GLN A 2 58.74 56.72 -18.43
C GLN A 2 57.35 56.17 -18.11
N THR A 3 56.81 55.45 -19.08
CA THR A 3 55.48 54.83 -19.09
C THR A 3 55.49 53.53 -18.31
N LEU A 4 54.58 53.38 -17.34
CA LEU A 4 54.28 52.12 -16.64
C LEU A 4 53.65 51.10 -17.61
N PRO A 5 53.94 49.78 -17.48
CA PRO A 5 53.48 48.78 -18.43
C PRO A 5 52.02 48.37 -18.18
N HIS A 6 51.21 48.49 -19.23
CA HIS A 6 49.75 48.36 -19.26
C HIS A 6 49.21 46.91 -19.31
N ASN A 7 49.94 45.89 -18.83
CA ASN A 7 49.61 44.48 -19.12
C ASN A 7 49.11 43.60 -17.95
N THR A 8 48.89 44.15 -16.75
CA THR A 8 48.41 43.37 -15.59
C THR A 8 46.89 43.29 -15.48
N ALA A 9 46.15 44.23 -16.08
CA ALA A 9 44.68 44.31 -15.94
C ALA A 9 43.91 43.24 -16.75
N ARG A 10 44.42 42.80 -17.91
CA ARG A 10 43.75 41.79 -18.76
C ARG A 10 43.79 40.38 -18.18
N PHE A 11 44.83 40.04 -17.41
CA PHE A 11 44.94 38.72 -16.78
C PHE A 11 43.98 38.54 -15.58
N PHE A 12 43.76 39.59 -14.79
CA PHE A 12 42.81 39.56 -13.67
C PHE A 12 41.36 39.41 -14.13
N HIS A 13 40.99 40.06 -15.24
CA HIS A 13 39.62 40.03 -15.74
C HIS A 13 39.21 38.65 -16.33
N LEU A 14 40.14 37.94 -16.96
CA LEU A 14 39.95 36.57 -17.46
C LEU A 14 39.96 35.52 -16.34
N TRP A 15 40.74 35.75 -15.28
CA TRP A 15 40.79 34.87 -14.11
C TRP A 15 39.49 34.92 -13.30
N LEU A 16 38.94 36.12 -13.06
CA LEU A 16 37.66 36.31 -12.38
C LEU A 16 36.46 35.70 -13.14
N TYR A 17 36.43 35.80 -14.47
CA TYR A 17 35.40 35.15 -15.29
C TYR A 17 35.47 33.61 -15.21
N LYS A 18 36.67 33.03 -15.28
CA LYS A 18 36.86 31.57 -15.10
C LYS A 18 36.48 31.10 -13.70
N LEU A 19 36.73 31.90 -12.65
CA LEU A 19 36.33 31.58 -11.29
C LEU A 19 34.80 31.64 -11.13
N HIS A 20 34.15 32.69 -11.62
CA HIS A 20 32.69 32.85 -11.58
C HIS A 20 31.97 31.74 -12.36
N PHE A 21 32.49 31.35 -13.53
CA PHE A 21 31.91 30.27 -14.34
C PHE A 21 32.09 28.89 -13.68
N ARG A 22 33.24 28.63 -13.05
CA ARG A 22 33.48 27.39 -12.26
C ARG A 22 32.57 27.31 -11.03
N PHE A 23 32.27 28.42 -10.36
CA PHE A 23 31.36 28.44 -9.21
C PHE A 23 29.89 28.25 -9.61
N LYS A 24 29.42 28.87 -10.71
CA LYS A 24 28.06 28.64 -11.24
C LYS A 24 27.87 27.20 -11.73
N MET A 25 28.82 26.63 -12.49
CA MET A 25 28.70 25.24 -12.95
C MET A 25 28.71 24.21 -11.81
N LYS A 26 29.47 24.44 -10.74
CA LYS A 26 29.45 23.54 -9.57
C LYS A 26 28.07 23.49 -8.91
N GLY A 27 27.37 24.63 -8.81
CA GLY A 27 26.00 24.70 -8.28
C GLY A 27 24.96 23.99 -9.15
N TYR A 28 25.06 24.13 -10.47
CA TYR A 28 24.20 23.37 -11.40
C TYR A 28 24.52 21.88 -11.40
N LEU A 29 25.80 21.50 -11.28
CA LEU A 29 26.23 20.10 -11.23
C LEU A 29 25.81 19.42 -9.93
N THR A 30 25.91 20.08 -8.76
CA THR A 30 25.37 19.54 -7.50
C THR A 30 23.85 19.46 -7.50
N PHE A 31 23.15 20.45 -8.06
CA PHE A 31 21.70 20.40 -8.21
C PHE A 31 21.24 19.27 -9.16
N PHE A 32 21.96 19.08 -10.28
CA PHE A 32 21.71 18.00 -11.23
C PHE A 32 22.02 16.62 -10.63
N LEU A 33 23.12 16.48 -9.88
CA LEU A 33 23.43 15.24 -9.15
C LEU A 33 22.38 14.92 -8.09
N LEU A 34 21.91 15.92 -7.32
CA LEU A 34 20.80 15.75 -6.37
C LEU A 34 19.51 15.29 -7.06
N LEU A 35 19.16 15.85 -8.21
CA LEU A 35 18.00 15.42 -9.01
C LEU A 35 18.12 13.97 -9.50
N VAL A 36 19.31 13.56 -9.95
CA VAL A 36 19.58 12.17 -10.38
C VAL A 36 19.52 11.19 -9.21
N PHE A 37 20.07 11.54 -8.03
CA PHE A 37 20.00 10.69 -6.83
C PHE A 37 18.57 10.53 -6.28
N VAL A 38 17.74 11.57 -6.38
CA VAL A 38 16.32 11.50 -5.99
C VAL A 38 15.52 10.58 -6.92
N GLN A 39 15.83 10.54 -8.22
CA GLN A 39 15.16 9.66 -9.17
C GLN A 39 15.65 8.19 -9.14
N LEU A 40 16.90 7.94 -8.73
CA LEU A 40 17.45 6.59 -8.61
C LEU A 40 16.91 5.83 -7.39
N SER A 41 16.55 6.55 -6.32
CA SER A 41 16.13 5.94 -5.05
C SER A 41 14.85 5.08 -5.16
N PRO A 42 13.77 5.54 -5.83
CA PRO A 42 12.56 4.72 -6.04
C PRO A 42 12.80 3.50 -6.93
N ALA A 43 13.55 3.66 -8.02
CA ALA A 43 13.83 2.57 -8.97
C ALA A 43 14.66 1.45 -8.33
N GLN A 44 15.65 1.79 -7.50
CA GLN A 44 16.43 0.82 -6.74
C GLN A 44 15.58 0.06 -5.71
N ASN A 45 14.68 0.75 -5.00
CA ASN A 45 13.78 0.10 -4.04
C ASN A 45 12.83 -0.88 -4.72
N HIS A 46 12.28 -0.49 -5.87
CA HIS A 46 11.37 -1.30 -6.65
C HIS A 46 12.00 -2.62 -7.12
N GLN A 47 13.23 -2.57 -7.64
CA GLN A 47 13.97 -3.77 -8.04
C GLN A 47 14.30 -4.67 -6.84
N LYS A 48 14.64 -4.11 -5.68
CA LYS A 48 14.88 -4.88 -4.46
C LYS A 48 13.63 -5.65 -4.00
N ILE A 49 12.45 -5.03 -4.06
CA ILE A 49 11.18 -5.68 -3.72
C ILE A 49 10.87 -6.80 -4.72
N LYS A 50 11.00 -6.53 -6.02
CA LYS A 50 10.82 -7.55 -7.06
C LYS A 50 11.74 -8.74 -6.86
N HIS A 51 13.02 -8.49 -6.60
CA HIS A 51 14.00 -9.54 -6.33
C HIS A 51 13.65 -10.35 -5.08
N PHE A 52 13.24 -9.70 -3.98
CA PHE A 52 12.87 -10.38 -2.74
C PHE A 52 11.69 -11.34 -2.92
N PHE A 53 10.66 -10.95 -3.69
CA PHE A 53 9.47 -11.79 -3.93
C PHE A 53 9.59 -12.72 -5.15
N GLY A 54 10.68 -12.62 -5.93
CA GLY A 54 10.97 -13.48 -7.06
C GLY A 54 9.78 -13.67 -7.99
N LYS A 55 9.42 -14.94 -8.25
CA LYS A 55 8.32 -15.31 -9.16
C LYS A 55 6.93 -14.85 -8.71
N SER A 56 6.72 -14.58 -7.41
CA SER A 56 5.42 -14.11 -6.93
C SER A 56 5.07 -12.73 -7.47
N TYR A 57 6.04 -11.84 -7.61
CA TYR A 57 5.78 -10.48 -8.08
C TYR A 57 5.21 -10.44 -9.51
N PRO A 58 5.87 -10.98 -10.55
CA PRO A 58 5.30 -10.98 -11.91
C PRO A 58 3.99 -11.78 -11.98
N GLY A 59 3.85 -12.86 -11.20
CA GLY A 59 2.59 -13.61 -11.12
C GLY A 59 1.42 -12.78 -10.60
N VAL A 60 1.65 -11.94 -9.57
CA VAL A 60 0.63 -11.01 -9.06
C VAL A 60 0.31 -9.92 -10.08
N VAL A 61 1.30 -9.36 -10.76
CA VAL A 61 1.09 -8.34 -11.80
C VAL A 61 0.23 -8.92 -12.93
N GLN A 62 0.55 -10.12 -13.42
CA GLN A 62 -0.25 -10.81 -14.43
C GLN A 62 -1.68 -11.10 -13.93
N TYR A 63 -1.82 -11.54 -12.67
CA TYR A 63 -3.13 -11.75 -12.07
C TYR A 63 -3.99 -10.49 -12.06
N LEU A 64 -3.41 -9.34 -11.64
CA LEU A 64 -4.10 -8.05 -11.63
C LEU A 64 -4.45 -7.59 -13.04
N GLU A 65 -3.57 -7.82 -14.01
CA GLU A 65 -3.80 -7.54 -15.43
C GLU A 65 -5.04 -8.28 -15.97
N GLN A 66 -5.12 -9.59 -15.71
CA GLN A 66 -6.26 -10.43 -16.10
C GLN A 66 -7.57 -10.01 -15.42
N HIS A 67 -7.50 -9.38 -14.25
CA HIS A 67 -8.67 -9.01 -13.46
C HIS A 67 -9.00 -7.50 -13.51
N LYS A 68 -8.37 -6.73 -14.40
CA LYS A 68 -8.67 -5.29 -14.61
C LYS A 68 -10.16 -4.96 -14.67
N PRO A 69 -11.02 -5.72 -15.39
CA PRO A 69 -12.46 -5.43 -15.41
C PRO A 69 -13.08 -5.49 -14.02
N THR A 70 -12.68 -6.48 -13.20
CA THR A 70 -13.16 -6.62 -11.82
C THR A 70 -12.65 -5.49 -10.92
N LEU A 71 -11.39 -5.06 -11.10
CA LEU A 71 -10.81 -3.92 -10.39
C LEU A 71 -11.61 -2.64 -10.69
N LYS A 72 -11.81 -2.31 -11.97
CA LYS A 72 -12.54 -1.12 -12.42
C LYS A 72 -14.02 -1.14 -12.00
N LYS A 73 -14.63 -2.33 -11.92
CA LYS A 73 -16.03 -2.49 -11.48
C LYS A 73 -16.24 -2.21 -9.99
N HIS A 74 -15.27 -2.50 -9.13
CA HIS A 74 -15.47 -2.50 -7.68
C HIS A 74 -14.69 -1.44 -6.90
N LEU A 75 -13.67 -0.83 -7.52
CA LEU A 75 -12.95 0.30 -6.96
C LEU A 75 -13.49 1.63 -7.55
N PRO A 76 -13.22 2.78 -6.89
CA PRO A 76 -13.64 4.08 -7.39
C PRO A 76 -13.20 4.36 -8.83
N THR A 77 -14.00 5.14 -9.56
CA THR A 77 -13.69 5.51 -10.95
C THR A 77 -12.48 6.43 -11.06
N HIS A 78 -12.15 7.19 -10.01
CA HIS A 78 -10.97 8.06 -9.96
C HIS A 78 -9.67 7.21 -9.85
N PRO A 79 -8.82 7.14 -10.90
CA PRO A 79 -7.72 6.18 -10.98
C PRO A 79 -6.67 6.29 -9.85
N PRO A 80 -6.22 7.49 -9.43
CA PRO A 80 -5.30 7.62 -8.30
C PRO A 80 -5.87 7.14 -6.96
N GLU A 81 -7.19 7.14 -6.80
CA GLU A 81 -7.85 6.62 -5.60
C GLU A 81 -8.01 5.11 -5.65
N ALA A 82 -8.42 4.56 -6.79
CA ALA A 82 -8.45 3.12 -7.01
C ALA A 82 -7.07 2.47 -6.82
N ALA A 83 -6.03 3.08 -7.38
CA ALA A 83 -4.64 2.67 -7.21
C ALA A 83 -4.20 2.70 -5.74
N PHE A 84 -4.60 3.72 -4.99
CA PHE A 84 -4.30 3.83 -3.56
C PHE A 84 -4.97 2.70 -2.78
N ILE A 85 -6.24 2.43 -3.03
CA ILE A 85 -7.01 1.39 -2.33
C ILE A 85 -6.44 0.00 -2.64
N LEU A 86 -6.12 -0.27 -3.91
CA LEU A 86 -5.48 -1.53 -4.31
C LEU A 86 -4.13 -1.72 -3.60
N ALA A 87 -3.32 -0.66 -3.54
CA ALA A 87 -2.00 -0.70 -2.93
C ALA A 87 -2.04 -1.02 -1.43
N MET A 88 -3.08 -0.61 -0.70
CA MET A 88 -3.23 -0.91 0.73
C MET A 88 -3.13 -2.42 1.04
N GLY A 89 -3.67 -3.27 0.16
CA GLY A 89 -3.67 -4.72 0.33
C GLY A 89 -2.70 -5.47 -0.57
N PHE A 90 -1.98 -4.78 -1.45
CA PHE A 90 -1.08 -5.41 -2.43
C PHE A 90 -0.04 -6.36 -1.83
N PRO A 91 0.61 -6.06 -0.68
CA PRO A 91 1.60 -6.99 -0.13
C PRO A 91 1.02 -8.38 0.16
N GLU A 92 -0.27 -8.50 0.50
CA GLU A 92 -0.91 -9.81 0.73
C GLU A 92 -0.95 -10.68 -0.53
N LEU A 93 -1.09 -10.06 -1.71
CA LEU A 93 -1.10 -10.76 -2.98
C LEU A 93 0.24 -11.47 -3.22
N LEU A 94 1.35 -10.87 -2.79
CA LEU A 94 2.71 -11.41 -3.01
C LEU A 94 3.00 -12.68 -2.21
N ARG A 95 2.29 -12.91 -1.10
CA ARG A 95 2.43 -14.11 -0.25
C ARG A 95 1.28 -15.10 -0.40
N TYR A 96 0.33 -14.84 -1.30
CA TYR A 96 -0.82 -15.72 -1.46
C TYR A 96 -0.40 -17.11 -1.92
N ASN A 97 -0.89 -18.13 -1.22
CA ASN A 97 -0.72 -19.53 -1.58
C ASN A 97 -2.08 -20.22 -1.70
N THR A 98 -2.37 -20.77 -2.88
CA THR A 98 -3.67 -21.38 -3.19
C THR A 98 -3.98 -22.60 -2.30
N LEU A 99 -2.98 -23.45 -2.01
CA LEU A 99 -3.18 -24.66 -1.21
C LEU A 99 -3.46 -24.29 0.25
N GLN A 100 -2.63 -23.43 0.83
CA GLN A 100 -2.84 -22.90 2.19
C GLN A 100 -4.24 -22.27 2.31
N ASN A 101 -4.63 -21.44 1.33
CA ASN A 101 -5.94 -20.79 1.33
C ASN A 101 -7.11 -21.77 1.31
N ARG A 102 -7.01 -22.89 0.57
CA ARG A 102 -8.05 -23.92 0.54
C ARG A 102 -8.21 -24.57 1.92
N LEU A 103 -7.09 -24.89 2.59
CA LEU A 103 -7.10 -25.44 3.94
C LEU A 103 -7.69 -24.45 4.94
N GLU A 104 -7.23 -23.20 4.95
CA GLU A 104 -7.73 -22.13 5.82
C GLU A 104 -9.25 -21.92 5.62
N THR A 105 -9.72 -21.96 4.38
CA THR A 105 -11.16 -21.86 4.06
C THR A 105 -11.95 -23.04 4.62
N ALA A 106 -11.47 -24.27 4.44
CA ALA A 106 -12.13 -25.46 4.99
C ALA A 106 -12.23 -25.41 6.52
N PHE A 107 -11.16 -24.97 7.20
CA PHE A 107 -11.19 -24.76 8.66
C PHE A 107 -12.21 -23.70 9.08
N LEU A 108 -12.32 -22.60 8.34
CA LEU A 108 -13.36 -21.59 8.62
C LEU A 108 -14.77 -22.14 8.42
N GLU A 109 -15.01 -22.91 7.36
CA GLU A 109 -16.32 -23.53 7.12
C GLU A 109 -16.69 -24.55 8.20
N ALA A 110 -15.71 -25.30 8.71
CA ALA A 110 -15.92 -26.27 9.77
C ALA A 110 -16.14 -25.60 11.15
N LEU A 111 -15.33 -24.59 11.49
CA LEU A 111 -15.25 -24.03 12.85
C LEU A 111 -15.89 -22.65 12.95
N TYR A 112 -15.48 -21.70 12.12
CA TYR A 112 -15.98 -20.32 12.21
C TYR A 112 -17.48 -20.25 11.93
N VAL A 113 -17.95 -20.93 10.87
CA VAL A 113 -19.37 -20.89 10.49
C VAL A 113 -20.26 -21.41 11.63
N LYS A 114 -19.86 -22.52 12.26
CA LYS A 114 -20.65 -23.18 13.30
C LYS A 114 -20.50 -22.56 14.68
N LYS A 115 -19.28 -22.14 15.05
CA LYS A 115 -18.92 -21.76 16.42
C LYS A 115 -18.51 -20.29 16.59
N GLY A 116 -18.23 -19.58 15.49
CA GLY A 116 -17.92 -18.15 15.49
C GLY A 116 -16.43 -17.79 15.53
N PRO A 117 -16.11 -16.48 15.60
CA PRO A 117 -14.76 -15.95 15.40
C PRO A 117 -13.75 -16.32 16.50
N THR A 118 -14.21 -16.74 17.69
CA THR A 118 -13.35 -17.23 18.77
C THR A 118 -12.73 -18.60 18.46
N TYR A 119 -13.36 -19.39 17.59
CA TYR A 119 -12.93 -20.76 17.28
C TYR A 119 -12.08 -20.87 16.01
N ALA A 120 -12.28 -19.99 15.02
CA ALA A 120 -11.40 -19.89 13.87
C ALA A 120 -11.45 -18.49 13.27
N ASN A 121 -10.26 -17.94 12.98
CA ASN A 121 -10.11 -16.58 12.47
C ASN A 121 -8.88 -16.45 11.55
N PHE A 122 -8.70 -17.45 10.68
CA PHE A 122 -7.65 -17.46 9.68
C PHE A 122 -7.93 -16.44 8.57
N SER A 123 -6.86 -15.98 7.94
CA SER A 123 -6.93 -15.10 6.76
C SER A 123 -7.27 -15.92 5.53
N VAL A 124 -8.18 -15.45 4.68
CA VAL A 124 -8.54 -16.13 3.42
C VAL A 124 -8.68 -15.18 2.24
N GLY A 125 -8.75 -15.77 1.05
CA GLY A 125 -8.66 -15.14 -0.25
C GLY A 125 -7.30 -14.49 -0.51
N ARG A 126 -7.19 -13.82 -1.66
CA ARG A 126 -5.91 -13.23 -2.10
C ARG A 126 -5.45 -12.07 -1.25
N PHE A 127 -6.39 -11.25 -0.79
CA PHE A 127 -6.10 -10.19 0.16
C PHE A 127 -5.96 -10.67 1.61
N GLN A 128 -6.10 -11.98 1.89
CA GLN A 128 -5.79 -12.55 3.21
C GLN A 128 -6.55 -11.89 4.36
N MET A 129 -7.85 -11.66 4.16
CA MET A 129 -8.72 -11.02 5.14
C MET A 129 -9.27 -12.03 6.15
N LYS A 130 -9.36 -11.62 7.42
CA LYS A 130 -9.94 -12.44 8.50
C LYS A 130 -11.45 -12.21 8.64
N PRO A 131 -12.24 -13.23 9.04
CA PRO A 131 -13.65 -13.03 9.37
C PRO A 131 -13.89 -11.96 10.44
N SER A 132 -13.08 -11.90 11.50
CA SER A 132 -13.23 -10.88 12.55
C SER A 132 -12.97 -9.46 12.03
N PHE A 133 -12.06 -9.31 11.05
CA PHE A 133 -11.82 -8.04 10.37
C PHE A 133 -13.06 -7.59 9.61
N ALA A 134 -13.65 -8.50 8.83
CA ALA A 134 -14.87 -8.23 8.08
C ALA A 134 -16.05 -7.89 8.98
N GLU A 135 -16.27 -8.66 10.06
CA GLU A 135 -17.32 -8.36 11.06
C GLU A 135 -17.14 -6.96 11.66
N SER A 136 -15.93 -6.63 12.09
CA SER A 136 -15.63 -5.33 12.69
C SER A 136 -15.86 -4.19 11.69
N LEU A 137 -15.47 -4.36 10.44
CA LEU A 137 -15.64 -3.36 9.40
C LEU A 137 -17.10 -3.21 8.96
N GLU A 138 -17.85 -4.31 8.87
CA GLU A 138 -19.29 -4.32 8.61
C GLU A 138 -20.05 -3.53 9.69
N GLN A 139 -19.78 -3.82 10.97
CA GLN A 139 -20.36 -3.09 12.10
C GLN A 139 -19.99 -1.61 12.05
N TYR A 140 -18.71 -1.30 11.79
CA TYR A 140 -18.24 0.08 11.67
C TYR A 140 -18.97 0.83 10.55
N CYS A 141 -19.06 0.22 9.37
CA CYS A 141 -19.74 0.82 8.22
C CYS A 141 -21.24 0.99 8.46
N GLN A 142 -21.90 0.02 9.09
CA GLN A 142 -23.31 0.12 9.44
C GLN A 142 -23.58 1.28 10.40
N LYS A 143 -22.69 1.47 11.39
CA LYS A 143 -22.85 2.49 12.43
C LYS A 143 -22.50 3.90 11.93
N TYR A 144 -21.38 4.06 11.23
CA TYR A 144 -20.81 5.37 10.93
C TYR A 144 -20.87 5.76 9.44
N LEU A 145 -21.00 4.79 8.54
CA LEU A 145 -20.99 5.01 7.09
C LEU A 145 -22.30 4.52 6.43
N LYS A 146 -23.41 4.50 7.18
CA LYS A 146 -24.70 3.96 6.70
C LYS A 146 -25.17 4.59 5.40
N PHE A 147 -24.85 5.86 5.17
CA PHE A 147 -25.28 6.63 4.00
C PHE A 147 -24.20 6.76 2.91
N THR A 148 -22.98 6.29 3.15
CA THR A 148 -21.86 6.38 2.19
C THR A 148 -21.32 5.00 1.82
N GLY A 149 -20.70 4.88 0.65
CA GLY A 149 -20.00 3.67 0.22
C GLY A 149 -20.85 2.39 0.08
N VAL A 150 -20.15 1.28 -0.08
CA VAL A 150 -20.74 -0.05 -0.34
C VAL A 150 -21.34 -0.64 0.94
N LYS A 151 -22.56 -1.16 0.85
CA LYS A 151 -23.30 -1.74 2.00
C LYS A 151 -22.86 -3.18 2.29
N ILE A 152 -21.58 -3.36 2.65
CA ILE A 152 -20.97 -4.67 2.92
C ILE A 152 -21.63 -5.43 4.10
N TYR A 153 -22.30 -4.72 5.00
CA TYR A 153 -23.01 -5.26 6.16
C TYR A 153 -24.41 -5.82 5.84
N ARG A 154 -24.91 -5.63 4.60
CA ARG A 154 -26.19 -6.21 4.19
C ARG A 154 -25.99 -7.64 3.71
N TYR A 155 -26.84 -8.54 4.20
CA TYR A 155 -26.90 -9.94 3.82
C TYR A 155 -28.30 -10.27 3.35
N GLU A 156 -28.41 -11.04 2.26
CA GLU A 156 -29.68 -11.54 1.72
C GLU A 156 -30.11 -12.85 2.40
N VAL A 157 -29.31 -13.33 3.36
CA VAL A 157 -29.56 -14.55 4.12
C VAL A 157 -29.81 -14.21 5.58
N VAL A 158 -30.68 -15.01 6.20
CA VAL A 158 -31.02 -14.93 7.62
C VAL A 158 -30.33 -16.03 8.42
N GLY A 159 -30.13 -15.79 9.71
CA GLY A 159 -29.47 -16.71 10.64
C GLY A 159 -27.95 -16.55 10.65
N ILE A 160 -27.36 -16.58 11.86
CA ILE A 160 -25.95 -16.24 12.07
C ILE A 160 -24.99 -17.17 11.31
N ASN A 161 -25.27 -18.47 11.24
CA ASN A 161 -24.41 -19.42 10.53
C ASN A 161 -24.44 -19.18 9.02
N ASN A 162 -25.60 -18.86 8.43
CA ASN A 162 -25.70 -18.53 7.01
C ASN A 162 -24.98 -17.22 6.69
N ILE A 163 -25.10 -16.21 7.55
CA ILE A 163 -24.35 -14.95 7.44
C ILE A 163 -22.84 -15.21 7.49
N ARG A 164 -22.37 -16.03 8.44
CA ARG A 164 -20.96 -16.42 8.55
C ARG A 164 -20.48 -17.17 7.30
N LYS A 165 -21.26 -18.13 6.79
CA LYS A 165 -20.96 -18.85 5.54
C LYS A 165 -20.88 -17.89 4.35
N ALA A 166 -21.83 -16.99 4.22
CA ALA A 166 -21.82 -15.95 3.19
C ALA A 166 -20.59 -15.04 3.32
N ARG A 167 -20.17 -14.69 4.55
CA ARG A 167 -18.96 -13.91 4.80
C ARG A 167 -17.70 -14.64 4.32
N VAL A 168 -17.51 -15.92 4.67
CA VAL A 168 -16.38 -16.72 4.17
C VAL A 168 -16.36 -16.76 2.64
N LYS A 169 -17.52 -16.95 1.99
CA LYS A 169 -17.65 -16.89 0.53
C LYS A 169 -17.23 -15.53 -0.04
N ARG A 170 -17.66 -14.43 0.60
CA ARG A 170 -17.27 -13.06 0.21
C ARG A 170 -15.75 -12.85 0.35
N LEU A 171 -15.15 -13.34 1.43
CA LEU A 171 -13.70 -13.19 1.67
C LEU A 171 -12.83 -13.99 0.68
N ASN A 172 -13.38 -15.02 0.03
CA ASN A 172 -12.71 -15.74 -1.06
C ASN A 172 -13.04 -15.20 -2.47
N ASN A 173 -13.88 -14.18 -2.60
CA ASN A 173 -14.28 -13.60 -3.88
C ASN A 173 -13.60 -12.25 -4.11
N LEU A 174 -12.84 -12.10 -5.21
CA LEU A 174 -12.08 -10.88 -5.50
C LEU A 174 -12.94 -9.61 -5.44
N GLY A 175 -14.10 -9.61 -6.11
CA GLY A 175 -14.98 -8.43 -6.14
C GLY A 175 -15.46 -8.00 -4.75
N TRP A 176 -15.76 -8.97 -3.88
CA TRP A 176 -16.08 -8.69 -2.48
C TRP A 176 -14.87 -8.24 -1.66
N GLN A 177 -13.70 -8.83 -1.85
CA GLN A 177 -12.47 -8.36 -1.19
C GLN A 177 -12.16 -6.89 -1.54
N LEU A 178 -12.36 -6.49 -2.80
CA LEU A 178 -12.21 -5.10 -3.24
C LEU A 178 -13.24 -4.18 -2.58
N LYS A 179 -14.49 -4.63 -2.41
CA LYS A 179 -15.52 -3.89 -1.65
C LYS A 179 -15.12 -3.69 -0.18
N TYR A 180 -14.53 -4.71 0.47
CA TYR A 180 -14.01 -4.58 1.83
C TYR A 180 -12.82 -3.61 1.89
N LEU A 181 -11.87 -3.66 0.94
CA LEU A 181 -10.76 -2.70 0.88
C LEU A 181 -11.24 -1.25 0.71
N HIS A 182 -12.19 -1.02 -0.20
CA HIS A 182 -12.77 0.30 -0.39
C HIS A 182 -13.53 0.76 0.86
N SER A 183 -14.30 -0.12 1.50
CA SER A 183 -15.00 0.20 2.76
C SER A 183 -14.01 0.54 3.89
N LEU A 184 -12.88 -0.15 3.95
CA LEU A 184 -11.80 0.16 4.89
C LEU A 184 -11.20 1.53 4.62
N TYR A 185 -10.93 1.87 3.36
CA TYR A 185 -10.46 3.19 2.97
C TYR A 185 -11.40 4.30 3.46
N LEU A 186 -12.71 4.14 3.25
CA LEU A 186 -13.72 5.08 3.74
C LEU A 186 -13.74 5.14 5.28
N ALA A 187 -13.67 3.99 5.95
CA ALA A 187 -13.64 3.92 7.41
C ALA A 187 -12.42 4.62 8.01
N LEU A 188 -11.24 4.47 7.40
CA LEU A 188 -10.01 5.13 7.85
C LEU A 188 -10.04 6.63 7.60
N ASN A 189 -10.59 7.07 6.47
CA ASN A 189 -10.81 8.50 6.22
C ASN A 189 -11.74 9.12 7.27
N HIS A 190 -12.84 8.43 7.61
CA HIS A 190 -13.76 8.90 8.64
C HIS A 190 -13.10 8.92 10.03
N ARG A 191 -12.46 7.80 10.45
CA ARG A 191 -11.82 7.69 11.77
C ARG A 191 -10.70 8.70 12.00
N PHE A 192 -10.00 9.07 10.94
CA PHE A 192 -8.84 9.95 11.02
C PHE A 192 -9.06 11.24 10.22
N ALA A 193 -10.29 11.74 10.13
CA ALA A 193 -10.65 12.95 9.40
C ALA A 193 -9.86 14.19 9.87
N HIS A 194 -9.58 14.28 11.18
CA HIS A 194 -8.80 15.37 11.76
C HIS A 194 -7.29 15.19 11.64
N LYS A 195 -6.81 14.01 11.25
CA LYS A 195 -5.37 13.75 11.11
C LYS A 195 -4.87 14.35 9.81
N LYS A 196 -4.00 15.36 9.92
CA LYS A 196 -3.26 15.89 8.77
C LYS A 196 -2.12 14.96 8.42
N PHE A 197 -2.11 14.49 7.17
CA PHE A 197 -0.99 13.75 6.59
C PHE A 197 -0.16 14.72 5.76
N THR A 198 1.17 14.66 5.90
CA THR A 198 2.10 15.52 5.16
C THR A 198 2.13 15.21 3.66
N SER A 199 1.77 13.98 3.28
CA SER A 199 1.68 13.55 1.89
C SER A 199 0.73 12.38 1.71
N ARG A 200 0.34 12.14 0.45
CA ARG A 200 -0.42 10.95 0.06
C ARG A 200 0.37 9.66 0.34
N ALA A 201 1.69 9.69 0.20
CA ALA A 201 2.57 8.56 0.54
C ALA A 201 2.53 8.22 2.04
N GLN A 202 2.60 9.24 2.91
CA GLN A 202 2.47 9.03 4.36
C GLN A 202 1.10 8.46 4.71
N LYS A 203 0.02 9.00 4.09
CA LYS A 203 -1.33 8.49 4.27
C LYS A 203 -1.46 7.03 3.83
N LEU A 204 -0.87 6.66 2.69
CA LEU A 204 -0.87 5.27 2.21
C LEU A 204 -0.17 4.34 3.19
N ARG A 205 1.02 4.70 3.67
CA ARG A 205 1.73 3.88 4.65
C ARG A 205 0.91 3.66 5.92
N PHE A 206 0.28 4.71 6.44
CA PHE A 206 -0.59 4.61 7.60
C PHE A 206 -1.81 3.70 7.33
N PHE A 207 -2.45 3.83 6.16
CA PHE A 207 -3.63 3.04 5.81
C PHE A 207 -3.28 1.55 5.57
N ALA A 208 -2.15 1.28 4.92
CA ALA A 208 -1.61 -0.06 4.75
C ALA A 208 -1.23 -0.71 6.09
N ALA A 209 -0.64 0.06 7.01
CA ALA A 209 -0.37 -0.41 8.38
C ALA A 209 -1.67 -0.75 9.13
N ALA A 210 -2.70 0.08 9.00
CA ALA A 210 -4.00 -0.18 9.61
C ALA A 210 -4.66 -1.44 9.04
N TYR A 211 -4.48 -1.72 7.76
CA TYR A 211 -4.94 -2.97 7.14
C TYR A 211 -4.19 -4.19 7.70
N ASN A 212 -2.86 -4.12 7.77
CA ASN A 212 -2.02 -5.23 8.21
C ASN A 212 -2.09 -5.50 9.74
N PHE A 213 -2.25 -4.46 10.56
CA PHE A 213 -2.24 -4.56 12.02
C PHE A 213 -3.64 -4.61 12.66
N GLY A 214 -4.66 -4.13 11.94
CA GLY A 214 -6.02 -4.01 12.43
C GLY A 214 -6.44 -2.54 12.56
N PHE A 215 -7.51 -2.19 11.84
CA PHE A 215 -7.86 -0.80 11.64
C PHE A 215 -8.37 -0.12 12.90
N LEU A 216 -9.03 -0.84 13.81
CA LEU A 216 -9.58 -0.26 15.06
C LEU A 216 -8.52 0.20 16.07
N ASN A 217 -7.24 -0.07 15.84
CA ASN A 217 -6.15 0.46 16.66
C ASN A 217 -6.10 2.01 16.66
N THR A 218 -5.42 2.57 17.66
CA THR A 218 -5.19 4.02 17.78
C THR A 218 -4.22 4.52 16.71
N ALA A 219 -4.27 5.81 16.41
CA ALA A 219 -3.37 6.42 15.43
C ALA A 219 -1.89 6.19 15.79
N THR A 220 -1.52 6.28 17.06
CA THR A 220 -0.15 6.06 17.54
C THR A 220 0.32 4.64 17.27
N LYS A 221 -0.50 3.62 17.59
CA LYS A 221 -0.15 2.21 17.35
C LYS A 221 -0.01 1.90 15.86
N ILE A 222 -0.92 2.44 15.03
CA ILE A 222 -0.84 2.28 13.56
C ILE A 222 0.43 2.95 13.02
N GLN A 223 0.76 4.16 13.50
CA GLN A 223 1.97 4.86 13.08
C GLN A 223 3.23 4.10 13.47
N GLN A 224 3.31 3.58 14.69
CA GLN A 224 4.43 2.72 15.12
C GLN A 224 4.54 1.47 14.25
N TRP A 225 3.42 0.78 14.01
CA TRP A 225 3.41 -0.43 13.18
C TRP A 225 3.86 -0.17 11.74
N SER A 226 3.60 1.03 11.19
CA SER A 226 4.03 1.38 9.83
C SER A 226 5.55 1.33 9.62
N GLN A 227 6.35 1.31 10.69
CA GLN A 227 7.80 1.25 10.62
C GLN A 227 8.36 -0.18 10.77
N ASN A 228 7.51 -1.18 11.08
CA ASN A 228 7.96 -2.53 11.41
C ASN A 228 8.25 -3.38 10.17
N LYS A 229 9.43 -4.02 10.16
CA LYS A 229 9.82 -5.06 9.19
C LYS A 229 9.36 -6.44 9.68
N ALA A 230 8.06 -6.68 9.57
CA ALA A 230 7.42 -7.90 10.06
C ALA A 230 6.72 -8.71 8.94
N PHE A 231 7.01 -8.41 7.67
CA PHE A 231 6.38 -9.08 6.52
C PHE A 231 7.41 -9.93 5.74
N PRO A 232 7.04 -11.12 5.22
CA PRO A 232 5.71 -11.74 5.20
C PRO A 232 5.39 -12.66 6.39
N TYR A 233 6.36 -12.96 7.25
CA TYR A 233 6.26 -14.07 8.21
C TYR A 233 5.91 -13.65 9.65
N GLY A 234 5.79 -12.35 9.92
CA GLY A 234 5.42 -11.82 11.22
C GLY A 234 6.63 -11.44 12.09
N LYS A 235 6.35 -10.69 13.16
CA LYS A 235 7.37 -10.04 14.02
C LYS A 235 8.38 -10.99 14.68
N ASN A 236 8.03 -12.27 14.85
CA ASN A 236 8.85 -13.26 15.56
C ASN A 236 9.70 -14.13 14.62
N TYR A 237 9.61 -13.94 13.30
CA TYR A 237 10.36 -14.74 12.33
C TYR A 237 11.82 -14.27 12.23
N ILE A 238 12.75 -15.22 12.36
CA ILE A 238 14.19 -15.00 12.24
C ILE A 238 14.56 -15.14 10.76
N GLY A 239 14.92 -14.04 10.11
CA GLY A 239 15.31 -14.02 8.71
C GLY A 239 15.06 -12.66 8.05
N LYS A 240 15.27 -12.58 6.73
CA LYS A 240 15.02 -11.35 5.97
C LYS A 240 13.53 -11.05 5.91
N GLN A 241 13.15 -9.87 6.38
CA GLN A 241 11.78 -9.35 6.33
C GLN A 241 11.74 -7.98 5.70
N GLN A 242 10.59 -7.64 5.13
CA GLN A 242 10.27 -6.36 4.52
C GLN A 242 9.28 -5.59 5.39
N ASN A 243 9.23 -4.28 5.18
CA ASN A 243 8.18 -3.44 5.75
C ASN A 243 6.95 -3.50 4.84
N TYR A 244 5.79 -3.87 5.41
CA TYR A 244 4.52 -3.99 4.68
C TYR A 244 4.17 -2.71 3.91
N THR A 245 4.34 -1.57 4.58
CA THR A 245 3.91 -0.27 4.06
C THR A 245 4.86 0.27 2.99
N ASP A 246 6.12 -0.13 3.01
CA ASP A 246 7.07 0.20 1.95
C ASP A 246 6.76 -0.57 0.67
N ILE A 247 6.35 -1.85 0.78
CA ILE A 247 5.89 -2.62 -0.38
C ILE A 247 4.62 -1.99 -0.97
N ALA A 248 3.66 -1.62 -0.13
CA ALA A 248 2.43 -0.96 -0.57
C ALA A 248 2.72 0.37 -1.28
N LEU A 249 3.60 1.20 -0.71
CA LEU A 249 3.99 2.46 -1.33
C LEU A 249 4.75 2.27 -2.64
N ASP A 250 5.68 1.32 -2.69
CA ASP A 250 6.44 1.02 -3.90
C ASP A 250 5.54 0.62 -5.06
N PHE A 251 4.59 -0.28 -4.83
CA PHE A 251 3.61 -0.66 -5.82
C PHE A 251 2.75 0.53 -6.28
N TYR A 252 2.30 1.37 -5.34
CA TYR A 252 1.52 2.55 -5.66
C TYR A 252 2.24 3.53 -6.60
N LEU A 253 3.53 3.79 -6.34
CA LEU A 253 4.32 4.74 -7.10
C LEU A 253 4.73 4.21 -8.48
N ASN A 254 5.00 2.90 -8.61
CA ASN A 254 5.62 2.34 -9.80
C ASN A 254 4.64 1.61 -10.74
N GLU A 255 3.54 1.06 -10.23
CA GLU A 255 2.72 0.11 -10.99
C GLU A 255 1.21 0.31 -10.87
N ALA A 256 0.69 0.67 -9.69
CA ALA A 256 -0.75 0.59 -9.39
C ALA A 256 -1.65 1.35 -10.39
N LEU A 257 -1.21 2.52 -10.86
CA LEU A 257 -1.97 3.33 -11.82
C LEU A 257 -2.20 2.63 -13.17
N LYS A 258 -1.31 1.71 -13.58
CA LYS A 258 -1.40 0.99 -14.86
C LYS A 258 -2.65 0.10 -14.93
N PHE A 259 -3.22 -0.27 -13.78
CA PHE A 259 -4.43 -1.09 -13.71
C PHE A 259 -5.73 -0.33 -13.93
N PHE A 260 -5.67 1.00 -13.92
CA PHE A 260 -6.85 1.88 -13.99
C PHE A 260 -6.78 2.90 -15.13
N LYS A 261 -5.70 2.88 -15.91
CA LYS A 261 -5.63 3.55 -17.21
C LYS A 261 -6.42 2.76 -18.26
#